data_AF-A0A7W1E7G9-F1
#
_entry.id   AF-A0A7W1E7G9-F1
#
_cell.length_a   1.000
_cell.length_b   1.000
_cell.length_c   1.000
_cell.angle_alpha   90.00
_cell.angle_beta   90.00
_cell.angle_gamma   90.00
#
_symmetry.space_group_name_H-M   'P 1'
#
loop_
_entity.id
_entity.type
_entity.pdbx_description
1 polymer ?
#
loop_
_entity_poly.entity_id
_entity_poly.type
_entity_poly.pdbx_seq_one_letter_code
_entity_poly.pdbx_strand_id
1 'polypeptide(L)'
;MAILDKLKQELDRAGRAAQDAFDEGKTRLEAFRERQLADKAAQALGYAVFRARESGSEVDAETLGRLTATLKTNDAEAVRLENELDKRRTDRKTQPPSATSTESGGDTYQGAPS
;
A
#
# COMPACT_ATOMS: atom_id res chain seq x y z
N MET A 1 -18.69 -25.71 23.73
CA MET A 1 -18.81 -25.63 22.25
C MET A 1 -17.55 -25.03 21.63
N ALA A 2 -16.36 -25.57 21.93
CA ALA A 2 -15.08 -24.96 21.55
C ALA A 2 -14.82 -24.94 20.03
N ILE A 3 -15.41 -25.86 19.27
CA ILE A 3 -15.20 -25.99 17.82
C ILE A 3 -15.90 -24.84 17.06
N LEU A 4 -17.11 -24.46 17.47
CA LEU A 4 -17.87 -23.36 16.86
C LEU A 4 -17.22 -22.00 17.16
N ASP A 5 -16.67 -21.83 18.37
CA ASP A 5 -16.00 -20.60 18.76
C ASP A 5 -14.68 -20.41 18.02
N LYS A 6 -13.91 -21.49 17.80
CA LYS A 6 -12.69 -21.46 17.00
C LYS A 6 -12.97 -21.12 15.52
N LEU A 7 -14.03 -21.69 14.94
CA LEU A 7 -14.43 -21.38 13.56
C LEU A 7 -14.81 -19.90 13.40
N LYS A 8 -15.54 -19.33 14.36
CA LYS A 8 -15.86 -17.88 14.35
C LYS A 8 -14.60 -17.02 14.43
N GLN A 9 -13.67 -17.35 15.32
CA GLN A 9 -12.41 -16.61 15.43
C GLN A 9 -11.57 -16.67 14.14
N GLU A 10 -11.52 -17.82 13.49
CA GLU A 10 -10.80 -17.98 12.21
C GLU A 10 -11.50 -17.21 11.08
N LEU A 11 -12.83 -17.22 11.02
CA LEU A 11 -13.60 -16.44 10.04
C LEU A 11 -13.44 -14.93 10.25
N ASP A 12 -13.51 -14.45 11.50
CA ASP A 12 -13.30 -13.04 11.84
C ASP A 12 -11.87 -12.60 11.48
N ARG A 13 -10.88 -13.46 11.73
CA ARG A 13 -9.48 -13.20 11.36
C ARG A 13 -9.29 -13.16 9.84
N ALA A 14 -9.91 -14.08 9.12
CA ALA A 14 -9.89 -14.09 7.66
C ALA A 14 -10.60 -12.86 7.07
N GLY A 15 -11.74 -12.46 7.65
CA GLY A 15 -12.49 -11.28 7.24
C GLY A 15 -11.69 -9.98 7.40
N ARG A 16 -11.03 -9.80 8.54
CA ARG A 16 -10.13 -8.64 8.76
C ARG A 16 -8.96 -8.65 7.80
N ALA A 17 -8.30 -9.79 7.61
CA ALA A 17 -7.19 -9.90 6.66
C ALA A 17 -7.60 -9.57 5.21
N ALA A 18 -8.82 -9.97 4.82
CA ALA A 18 -9.37 -9.65 3.50
C ALA A 18 -9.67 -8.15 3.35
N GLN A 19 -10.23 -7.50 4.38
CA GLN A 19 -10.46 -6.06 4.40
C GLN A 19 -9.15 -5.27 4.29
N ASP A 20 -8.15 -5.64 5.10
CA ASP A 20 -6.84 -4.99 5.08
C ASP A 20 -6.16 -5.10 3.70
N ALA A 21 -6.26 -6.27 3.06
CA ALA A 21 -5.72 -6.50 1.72
C ALA A 21 -6.47 -5.69 0.65
N PHE A 22 -7.78 -5.52 0.79
CA PHE A 22 -8.59 -4.72 -0.13
C PHE A 22 -8.24 -3.24 -0.02
N ASP A 23 -8.12 -2.71 1.20
CA ASP A 23 -7.75 -1.32 1.44
C ASP A 23 -6.34 -1.00 0.95
N GLU A 24 -5.40 -1.93 1.14
CA GLU A 24 -4.06 -1.85 0.56
C GLU A 24 -4.10 -1.87 -0.97
N GLY A 25 -4.91 -2.75 -1.56
CA GLY A 25 -5.11 -2.82 -3.01
C GLY A 25 -5.63 -1.50 -3.59
N LYS A 26 -6.59 -0.88 -2.92
CA LYS A 26 -7.12 0.44 -3.30
C LYS A 26 -6.04 1.52 -3.21
N THR A 27 -5.31 1.58 -2.10
CA THR A 27 -4.22 2.54 -1.89
C THR A 27 -3.13 2.38 -2.95
N ARG A 28 -2.79 1.15 -3.32
CA ARG A 28 -1.81 0.84 -4.37
C ARG A 28 -2.28 1.27 -5.75
N LEU A 29 -3.55 1.06 -6.06
CA LEU A 29 -4.15 1.49 -7.31
C LEU A 29 -4.16 3.02 -7.42
N GLU A 30 -4.50 3.71 -6.34
CA GLU A 30 -4.47 5.18 -6.27
C GLU A 30 -3.04 5.70 -6.45
N ALA A 31 -2.05 5.14 -5.75
CA ALA A 31 -0.64 5.52 -5.92
C ALA A 31 -0.18 5.39 -7.38
N PHE A 32 -0.52 4.27 -8.01
CA PHE A 32 -0.19 4.04 -9.41
C PHE A 32 -0.88 5.03 -10.36
N ARG A 33 -2.14 5.36 -10.09
CA ARG A 33 -2.90 6.32 -10.90
C ARG A 33 -2.29 7.73 -10.80
N GLU A 34 -1.96 8.17 -9.59
CA GLU A 34 -1.32 9.47 -9.37
C GLU A 34 0.07 9.52 -10.05
N ARG A 35 0.86 8.44 -9.95
CA ARG A 35 2.14 8.34 -10.67
C ARG A 35 1.95 8.46 -12.19
N GLN A 36 0.96 7.79 -12.76
CA GLN A 36 0.67 7.93 -14.20
C GLN A 36 0.27 9.36 -14.59
N LEU A 37 -0.47 10.07 -13.75
CA LEU A 37 -0.85 11.46 -14.02
C LEU A 37 0.35 12.39 -13.94
N ALA A 38 1.24 12.18 -12.96
CA ALA A 38 2.52 12.87 -12.87
C ALA A 38 3.38 12.62 -14.12
N ASP A 39 3.53 11.37 -14.54
CA ASP A 39 4.32 11.00 -15.73
C ASP A 39 3.76 11.63 -17.00
N LYS A 40 2.44 11.65 -17.17
CA LYS A 40 1.78 12.33 -18.31
C LYS A 40 2.03 13.84 -18.29
N ALA A 41 1.96 14.47 -17.12
CA ALA A 41 2.24 15.89 -16.98
C ALA A 41 3.72 16.21 -17.28
N ALA A 42 4.64 15.35 -16.83
CA ALA A 42 6.07 15.47 -17.11
C ALA A 42 6.37 15.32 -18.62
N GLN A 43 5.75 14.34 -19.28
CA GLN A 43 5.87 14.16 -20.73
C GLN A 43 5.33 15.36 -21.50
N ALA A 44 4.16 15.88 -21.13
CA ALA A 44 3.58 17.06 -21.74
C ALA A 44 4.45 18.31 -21.54
N LEU A 45 5.00 18.49 -20.33
CA LEU A 45 5.93 19.57 -20.01
C LEU A 45 7.20 19.48 -20.85
N GLY A 46 7.82 18.30 -20.91
CA GLY A 46 9.03 18.05 -21.70
C GLY A 46 8.80 18.30 -23.18
N TYR A 47 7.67 17.85 -23.73
CA TYR A 47 7.30 18.09 -25.13
C TYR A 47 7.07 19.58 -25.42
N ALA A 48 6.40 20.31 -24.52
CA ALA A 48 6.18 21.74 -24.67
C ALA A 48 7.52 22.51 -24.71
N VAL A 49 8.44 22.19 -23.80
CA VAL A 49 9.79 22.79 -23.76
C VAL A 49 10.59 22.44 -25.02
N PHE A 50 10.55 21.17 -25.45
CA PHE A 50 11.22 20.73 -26.66
C PHE A 50 10.74 21.53 -27.89
N ARG A 51 9.42 21.60 -28.08
CA ARG A 51 8.82 22.30 -29.22
C ARG A 51 9.13 23.79 -29.22
N ALA A 52 9.07 24.44 -28.06
CA ALA A 52 9.39 25.86 -27.94
C ALA A 52 10.85 26.13 -28.32
N ARG A 53 11.78 25.29 -27.85
CA ARG A 53 13.20 25.40 -28.22
C ARG A 53 13.43 25.18 -29.70
N GLU A 54 12.76 24.21 -30.31
CA GLU A 54 12.84 23.95 -31.76
C GLU A 54 12.36 25.15 -32.58
N SER A 55 11.32 25.85 -32.12
CA SER A 55 10.80 27.05 -32.78
C SER A 55 11.52 28.36 -32.40
N GLY A 56 12.60 28.29 -31.62
CA GLY A 56 13.31 29.47 -31.10
C GLY A 56 12.42 30.38 -30.22
N SER A 57 11.41 29.81 -29.59
CA SER A 57 10.44 30.50 -28.74
C SER A 57 10.50 29.98 -27.30
N GLU A 58 9.83 30.65 -26.38
CA GLU A 58 9.63 30.15 -25.02
C GLU A 58 8.27 29.47 -24.87
N VAL A 59 8.17 28.57 -23.89
CA VAL A 59 6.88 27.97 -23.53
C VAL A 59 6.01 29.07 -22.93
N ASP A 60 4.77 29.15 -23.39
CA ASP A 60 3.76 30.02 -22.80
C ASP A 60 3.71 29.84 -21.27
N ALA A 61 3.79 30.96 -20.53
CA ALA A 61 3.93 30.97 -19.08
C ALA A 61 2.72 30.35 -18.37
N GLU A 62 1.52 30.53 -18.92
CA GLU A 62 0.31 29.91 -18.39
C GLU A 62 0.36 28.38 -18.55
N THR A 63 0.72 27.92 -19.75
CA THR A 63 0.88 26.50 -20.05
C THR A 63 1.95 25.85 -19.16
N LEU A 64 3.10 26.52 -19.03
CA LEU A 64 4.20 26.09 -18.16
C LEU A 64 3.74 25.99 -16.70
N GLY A 65 3.07 27.04 -16.20
CA GLY A 65 2.54 27.10 -14.84
C GLY A 65 1.56 25.98 -14.56
N ARG A 66 0.59 25.76 -15.46
CA ARG A 66 -0.43 24.70 -15.33
C ARG A 66 0.20 23.31 -15.31
N LEU A 67 1.08 22.99 -16.27
CA LEU A 67 1.71 21.67 -16.35
C LEU A 67 2.62 21.40 -15.15
N THR A 68 3.35 22.41 -14.69
CA THR A 68 4.20 22.32 -13.50
C THR A 68 3.35 22.10 -12.24
N ALA A 69 2.24 22.83 -12.07
CA ALA A 69 1.34 22.65 -10.95
C ALA A 69 0.73 21.25 -10.93
N THR A 70 0.23 20.77 -12.08
CA THR A 70 -0.29 19.42 -12.22
C THR A 70 0.76 18.38 -11.86
N LEU A 71 1.98 18.48 -12.40
CA LEU A 71 3.07 17.55 -12.09
C LEU A 71 3.34 17.51 -10.59
N LYS A 72 3.51 18.67 -9.94
CA LYS A 72 3.80 18.76 -8.51
C LYS A 72 2.71 18.13 -7.65
N THR A 73 1.44 18.38 -7.96
CA THR A 73 0.33 17.83 -7.18
C THR A 73 0.28 16.30 -7.26
N ASN A 74 0.31 15.74 -8.47
CA ASN A 74 0.19 14.28 -8.64
C ASN A 74 1.45 13.56 -8.14
N ASP A 75 2.65 14.14 -8.30
CA ASP A 75 3.88 13.55 -7.78
C ASP A 75 3.90 13.53 -6.24
N ALA A 76 3.47 14.63 -5.60
CA ALA A 76 3.36 14.69 -4.14
C ALA A 76 2.35 13.67 -3.59
N GLU A 77 1.18 13.52 -4.23
CA GLU A 77 0.18 12.54 -3.82
C GLU A 77 0.65 11.10 -4.04
N ALA A 78 1.30 10.80 -5.18
CA ALA A 78 1.89 9.50 -5.44
C ALA A 78 2.90 9.13 -4.35
N VAL A 79 3.84 10.04 -4.04
CA VAL A 79 4.84 9.84 -2.98
C VAL A 79 4.19 9.66 -1.61
N ARG A 80 3.13 10.41 -1.29
CA ARG A 80 2.40 10.26 -0.03
C ARG A 80 1.78 8.87 0.10
N LEU A 81 1.11 8.38 -0.95
CA LEU A 81 0.47 7.06 -0.97
C LEU A 81 1.50 5.92 -0.96
N GLU A 82 2.60 6.06 -1.68
CA GLU A 82 3.72 5.12 -1.67
C GLU A 82 4.32 4.99 -0.26
N ASN A 83 4.58 6.13 0.41
CA ASN A 83 5.08 6.13 1.78
C ASN A 83 4.11 5.49 2.78
N GLU A 84 2.80 5.65 2.60
CA GLU A 84 1.78 5.00 3.43
C GLU A 84 1.81 3.48 3.27
N LEU A 85 1.96 2.99 2.03
CA LEU A 85 2.11 1.55 1.74
C LEU A 85 3.37 0.98 2.39
N ASP A 86 4.49 1.70 2.30
CA ASP A 86 5.77 1.25 2.88
C ASP A 86 5.75 1.24 4.41
N LYS A 87 5.07 2.20 5.04
CA LYS A 87 4.82 2.18 6.49
C LYS A 87 4.01 0.95 6.89
N ARG A 88 2.87 0.71 6.25
CA ARG A 88 2.01 -0.47 6.53
C ARG A 88 2.74 -1.79 6.30
N ARG A 89 3.61 -1.84 5.31
CA ARG A 89 4.47 -3.02 5.05
C ARG A 89 5.47 -3.24 6.17
N THR A 90 6.10 -2.17 6.65
CA THR A 90 7.06 -2.21 7.77
C THR A 90 6.37 -2.60 9.08
N ASP A 91 5.19 -2.06 9.36
CA ASP A 91 4.40 -2.37 10.55
C ASP A 91 4.02 -3.86 10.60
N ARG A 92 3.53 -4.43 9.48
CA ARG A 92 3.26 -5.88 9.37
C ARG A 92 4.50 -6.75 9.57
N LYS A 93 5.67 -6.29 9.10
CA LYS A 93 6.93 -7.04 9.27
C LYS A 93 7.43 -7.04 10.72
N THR A 94 7.10 -5.98 11.47
CA THR A 94 7.56 -5.79 12.86
C THR A 94 6.62 -6.45 13.87
N GLN A 95 5.38 -6.74 13.49
CA GLN A 95 4.43 -7.46 14.33
C GLN A 95 4.82 -8.96 14.38
N PRO A 96 5.18 -9.52 15.55
CA PRO A 96 5.44 -10.95 15.65
C PRO A 96 4.14 -11.71 15.33
N PRO A 97 4.20 -12.89 14.68
CA PRO A 97 3.02 -13.73 14.57
C PRO A 97 2.55 -14.03 16.01
N SER A 98 1.37 -13.55 16.38
CA SER A 98 0.80 -13.81 17.70
C SER A 98 0.95 -15.29 18.01
N ALA A 99 1.75 -15.56 19.05
CA ALA A 99 2.23 -16.87 19.40
C ALA A 99 1.08 -17.87 19.47
N THR A 100 1.22 -18.96 18.72
CA THR A 100 0.50 -20.20 18.93
C THR A 100 0.86 -20.72 20.31
N SER A 101 0.12 -20.32 21.34
CA SER A 101 0.09 -21.01 22.63
C SER A 101 -0.69 -22.32 22.46
N THR A 102 -0.08 -23.30 21.80
CA THR A 102 -0.53 -24.68 21.96
C THR A 102 0.15 -25.19 23.22
N GLU A 103 -0.55 -25.06 24.36
CA GLU A 103 -0.28 -25.83 25.56
C GLU A 103 -0.18 -27.30 25.18
N SER A 104 1.03 -27.83 25.27
CA SER A 104 1.32 -29.26 25.16
C SER A 104 0.80 -29.94 26.44
N GLY A 105 -0.48 -30.29 26.45
CA GLY A 105 -1.05 -31.25 27.40
C GLY A 105 -0.48 -32.65 27.17
N GLY A 106 0.75 -32.87 27.64
CA GLY A 106 1.41 -34.18 27.67
C GLY A 106 0.97 -34.94 28.92
N ASP A 107 -0.22 -35.53 28.85
CA ASP A 107 -0.70 -36.56 29.77
C ASP A 107 0.28 -37.74 29.76
N THR A 108 1.19 -37.79 30.75
CA THR A 108 2.11 -38.93 30.92
C THR A 108 1.61 -39.77 32.07
N TYR A 109 0.92 -40.86 31.72
CA TYR A 109 0.58 -42.00 32.55
C TYR A 109 1.73 -42.35 33.53
N GLN A 110 1.51 -42.13 34.83
CA GLN A 110 2.28 -42.77 35.91
C GLN A 110 1.34 -43.68 36.68
N GLY A 111 1.31 -44.95 36.29
CA GLY A 111 0.57 -46.00 36.97
C GLY A 111 1.41 -47.28 37.05
N ALA A 112 2.07 -47.49 38.19
CA ALA A 112 2.16 -48.75 38.93
C ALA A 112 3.28 -48.67 39.99
N PRO A 113 2.94 -48.92 41.26
CA PRO A 113 3.80 -49.81 42.05
C PRO A 113 2.96 -50.90 42.75
N SER A 114 3.36 -52.15 42.60
CA SER A 114 3.18 -53.25 43.57
C SER A 114 4.13 -54.39 43.19
#